data_AF-A0A5J4UQ59-F1
#
_entry.id   AF-A0A5J4UQ59-F1
#
_cell.length_a   1.000
_cell.length_b   1.000
_cell.length_c   1.000
_cell.angle_alpha   90.00
_cell.angle_beta   90.00
_cell.angle_gamma   90.00
#
_symmetry.space_group_name_H-M   'P 1'
#
loop_
_entity.id
_entity.type
_entity.pdbx_description
1 polymer ?
#
loop_
_entity_poly.entity_id
_entity_poly.type
_entity_poly.pdbx_seq_one_letter_code
_entity_poly.pdbx_strand_id
1 'polypeptide(L)'
;MFTIPCFQVRFKECICMVGKETYILFKISLLQFQQRRKGDSYAVILIFTRNKLVYNIRYIQFNTFIAYSKALSYTSSSKVLPSLRSSKSFKKLPQFLTEIKANDVKLQSFDPKEELNPKIWVDDKLNPKIRLRLLNISDDFVEFLNVKWVKPSDIQLTGSLANYNWSHFSDMDIHIKMDFSKVYEKKEFVEEYFKMKKNEWNEEHDKLKIYGYRVEFFVEDVDYNANSNGIYSIEDNKWIHHPNELKNVEIDKNYIKSMSAKFMTEIETLLMKTEKEKKVEKLEAVFDKSEKLLNKLKRMRKNGLKKGGEMSSENIVYKVLRRTGYLEKLWKLNSELKGDIYSKKYSL
;
A
#
# COMPACT_ATOMS: atom_id res chain seq x y z
N MET A 1 -30.99 -32.94 -26.05
CA MET A 1 -29.56 -32.72 -26.32
C MET A 1 -29.23 -31.32 -25.81
N PHE A 2 -28.83 -31.20 -24.54
CA PHE A 2 -28.43 -29.91 -23.95
C PHE A 2 -26.91 -29.89 -23.89
N THR A 3 -26.31 -28.96 -24.61
CA THR A 3 -24.88 -28.69 -24.67
C THR A 3 -24.39 -28.19 -23.31
N ILE A 4 -23.44 -28.91 -22.72
CA ILE A 4 -22.70 -28.49 -21.54
C ILE A 4 -21.70 -27.40 -21.99
N PRO A 5 -21.68 -26.20 -21.41
CA PRO A 5 -20.70 -25.19 -21.78
C PRO A 5 -19.30 -25.64 -21.36
N CYS A 6 -18.33 -25.45 -22.26
CA CYS A 6 -16.93 -25.77 -22.05
C CYS A 6 -16.38 -24.96 -20.86
N PHE A 7 -15.89 -25.64 -19.82
CA PHE A 7 -15.29 -25.00 -18.64
C PHE A 7 -13.78 -24.91 -18.79
N GLN A 8 -13.22 -23.72 -18.60
CA GLN A 8 -11.77 -23.49 -18.64
C GLN A 8 -11.16 -23.79 -17.26
N VAL A 9 -10.40 -24.88 -17.15
CA VAL A 9 -9.64 -25.23 -15.92
C VAL A 9 -8.22 -24.70 -16.06
N ARG A 10 -7.78 -23.80 -15.18
CA ARG A 10 -6.36 -23.41 -15.07
C ARG A 10 -5.69 -24.23 -13.98
N PHE A 11 -4.66 -24.98 -14.36
CA PHE A 11 -3.80 -25.71 -13.42
C PHE A 11 -2.61 -24.83 -13.03
N LYS A 12 -2.29 -24.77 -11.73
CA LYS A 12 -0.98 -24.30 -11.24
C LYS A 12 -0.32 -25.45 -10.49
N GLU A 13 0.84 -25.87 -10.95
CA GLU A 13 1.65 -26.90 -10.30
C GLU A 13 2.63 -26.24 -9.32
N CYS A 14 2.72 -26.77 -8.10
CA CYS A 14 3.80 -26.43 -7.16
C CYS A 14 4.49 -27.75 -6.78
N ILE A 15 5.76 -27.88 -7.11
CA ILE A 15 6.60 -29.02 -6.71
C ILE A 15 7.40 -28.59 -5.48
N CYS A 16 7.37 -29.38 -4.40
CA CYS A 16 8.25 -29.19 -3.25
C CYS A 16 8.88 -30.53 -2.88
N MET A 17 10.21 -30.58 -2.77
CA MET A 17 10.96 -31.77 -2.36
C MET A 17 11.32 -31.68 -0.87
N VAL A 18 11.13 -32.76 -0.13
CA VAL A 18 11.63 -32.91 1.25
C VAL A 18 12.25 -34.30 1.39
N GLY A 19 13.59 -34.37 1.46
CA GLY A 19 14.34 -35.61 1.76
C GLY A 19 14.46 -36.64 0.62
N LYS A 20 15.05 -37.80 0.95
CA LYS A 20 15.40 -38.91 0.02
C LYS A 20 14.23 -39.85 -0.33
N GLU A 21 12.98 -39.50 -0.01
CA GLU A 21 11.80 -40.30 -0.36
C GLU A 21 10.76 -39.46 -1.12
N THR A 22 10.33 -39.96 -2.27
CA THR A 22 9.38 -39.29 -3.17
C THR A 22 7.94 -39.47 -2.68
N TYR A 23 7.31 -38.40 -2.19
CA TYR A 23 5.86 -38.37 -1.91
C TYR A 23 5.09 -37.72 -3.07
N ILE A 24 3.97 -38.35 -3.45
CA ILE A 24 3.10 -37.90 -4.55
C ILE A 24 2.24 -36.72 -4.08
N LEU A 25 2.25 -35.66 -4.90
CA LEU A 25 1.60 -34.37 -4.72
C LEU A 25 0.10 -34.42 -4.38
N PHE A 26 -0.34 -33.50 -3.53
CA PHE A 26 -1.73 -33.07 -3.43
C PHE A 26 -2.17 -32.39 -4.73
N LYS A 27 -3.08 -33.01 -5.48
CA LYS A 27 -3.81 -32.34 -6.56
C LYS A 27 -5.03 -31.64 -5.96
N ILE A 28 -4.89 -30.36 -5.62
CA ILE A 28 -6.05 -29.53 -5.22
C ILE A 28 -6.67 -28.96 -6.50
N SER A 29 -7.74 -29.60 -6.97
CA SER A 29 -8.56 -29.08 -8.06
C SER A 29 -9.55 -28.06 -7.49
N LEU A 30 -9.41 -26.79 -7.82
CA LEU A 30 -10.40 -25.77 -7.48
C LEU A 30 -11.54 -25.84 -8.51
N LEU A 31 -12.61 -26.57 -8.20
CA LEU A 31 -13.85 -26.50 -8.98
C LEU A 31 -14.69 -25.34 -8.43
N GLN A 32 -14.74 -24.23 -9.17
CA GLN A 32 -15.71 -23.16 -8.88
C GLN A 32 -17.09 -23.62 -9.35
N PHE A 33 -17.93 -24.02 -8.41
CA PHE A 33 -19.36 -24.19 -8.64
C PHE A 33 -20.07 -22.85 -8.40
N GLN A 34 -20.38 -22.10 -9.46
CA GLN A 34 -21.40 -21.05 -9.38
C GLN A 34 -22.76 -21.67 -9.66
N GLN A 35 -23.44 -22.18 -8.62
CA GLN A 35 -24.87 -22.43 -8.75
C GLN A 35 -25.58 -21.08 -8.61
N ARG A 36 -26.13 -20.56 -9.72
CA ARG A 36 -26.99 -19.36 -9.71
C ARG A 36 -28.26 -19.66 -8.92
N ARG A 37 -28.23 -19.48 -7.60
CA ARG A 37 -29.35 -19.08 -6.73
C ARG A 37 -28.79 -18.85 -5.32
N LYS A 38 -28.85 -17.58 -4.86
CA LYS A 38 -28.44 -17.07 -3.54
C LYS A 38 -26.94 -17.04 -3.23
N GLY A 39 -26.20 -16.13 -3.88
CA GLY A 39 -25.08 -15.33 -3.29
C GLY A 39 -23.86 -16.00 -2.64
N ASP A 40 -23.87 -17.30 -2.32
CA ASP A 40 -22.82 -17.96 -1.57
C ASP A 40 -21.87 -18.73 -2.50
N SER A 41 -20.56 -18.49 -2.34
CA SER A 41 -19.51 -19.25 -3.01
C SER A 41 -19.07 -20.42 -2.13
N TYR A 42 -19.22 -21.64 -2.64
CA TYR A 42 -18.78 -22.87 -1.95
C TYR A 42 -17.56 -23.46 -2.67
N ALA A 43 -16.64 -24.07 -1.92
CA ALA A 43 -15.52 -24.83 -2.46
C ALA A 43 -15.69 -26.32 -2.14
N VAL A 44 -15.42 -27.19 -3.11
CA VAL A 44 -15.37 -28.64 -2.93
C VAL A 44 -13.91 -29.08 -2.82
N ILE A 45 -13.55 -29.76 -1.73
CA ILE A 45 -12.20 -30.29 -1.52
C ILE A 45 -12.22 -31.79 -1.86
N LEU A 46 -11.40 -32.20 -2.82
CA LEU A 46 -11.17 -33.61 -3.14
C LEU A 46 -9.83 -34.04 -2.56
N ILE A 47 -9.84 -35.07 -1.70
CA ILE A 47 -8.63 -35.64 -1.10
C ILE A 47 -8.44 -37.06 -1.64
N PHE A 48 -7.29 -37.30 -2.25
CA PHE A 48 -6.92 -38.63 -2.74
C PHE A 48 -5.86 -39.24 -1.83
N THR A 49 -6.06 -40.50 -1.44
CA THR A 49 -5.01 -41.34 -0.86
C THR A 49 -4.94 -42.65 -1.63
N ARG A 50 -3.71 -43.19 -1.80
CA ARG A 50 -3.30 -44.28 -2.70
C ARG A 50 -4.36 -45.39 -2.92
N ASN A 51 -5.28 -45.14 -3.85
CA ASN A 51 -6.28 -46.06 -4.40
C ASN A 51 -7.63 -46.22 -3.66
N LYS A 52 -8.07 -45.26 -2.84
CA LYS A 52 -9.51 -45.13 -2.51
C LYS A 52 -9.98 -43.70 -2.56
N LEU A 53 -11.09 -43.47 -3.26
CA LEU A 53 -11.75 -42.18 -3.29
C LEU A 53 -12.59 -42.04 -2.01
N VAL A 54 -12.11 -41.23 -1.07
CA VAL A 54 -12.86 -40.90 0.13
C VAL A 54 -13.58 -39.59 -0.15
N TYR A 55 -14.87 -39.68 -0.50
CA TYR A 55 -15.72 -38.49 -0.60
C TYR A 55 -15.94 -37.92 0.80
N ASN A 56 -15.52 -36.68 1.02
CA ASN A 56 -16.02 -35.89 2.14
C ASN A 56 -16.50 -34.55 1.57
N ILE A 57 -17.76 -34.53 1.13
CA ILE A 57 -18.40 -33.31 0.64
C ILE A 57 -18.66 -32.43 1.87
N ARG A 58 -17.82 -31.43 2.09
CA ARG A 58 -18.11 -30.35 3.03
C ARG A 58 -18.33 -29.06 2.26
N TYR A 59 -19.53 -28.51 2.39
CA TYR A 59 -19.83 -27.15 1.97
C TYR A 59 -19.11 -26.20 2.93
N ILE A 60 -18.03 -25.58 2.47
CA ILE A 60 -17.27 -24.61 3.25
C ILE A 60 -17.44 -23.25 2.59
N GLN A 61 -17.88 -22.24 3.36
CA GLN A 61 -17.91 -20.85 2.91
C GLN A 61 -16.49 -20.40 2.52
N PHE A 62 -16.36 -19.74 1.37
CA PHE A 62 -15.08 -19.39 0.73
C PHE A 62 -14.07 -18.69 1.65
N ASN A 63 -14.53 -17.83 2.57
CA ASN A 63 -13.65 -17.13 3.52
C ASN A 63 -12.98 -18.08 4.54
N THR A 64 -13.66 -19.16 4.92
CA THR A 64 -13.13 -20.18 5.83
C THR A 64 -12.05 -21.03 5.16
N PHE A 65 -12.12 -21.19 3.84
CA PHE A 65 -11.12 -21.92 3.04
C PHE A 65 -9.77 -21.18 2.98
N ILE A 66 -9.77 -19.84 2.86
CA ILE A 66 -8.54 -19.03 2.84
C ILE A 66 -7.80 -19.08 4.18
N ALA A 67 -8.53 -19.15 5.30
CA ALA A 67 -7.91 -19.30 6.61
C ALA A 67 -7.24 -20.68 6.78
N TYR A 68 -7.85 -21.74 6.25
CA TYR A 68 -7.33 -23.10 6.36
C TYR A 68 -6.08 -23.34 5.50
N SER A 69 -6.01 -22.76 4.30
CA SER A 69 -4.82 -22.84 3.43
C SER A 69 -3.62 -22.07 3.98
N LYS A 70 -3.86 -20.95 4.67
CA LYS A 70 -2.83 -20.21 5.42
C LYS A 70 -2.32 -21.01 6.62
N ALA A 71 -3.17 -21.77 7.32
CA ALA A 71 -2.72 -22.59 8.44
C ALA A 71 -1.82 -23.77 7.99
N LEU A 72 -2.15 -24.42 6.87
CA LEU A 72 -1.37 -25.54 6.33
C LEU A 72 -0.01 -25.12 5.76
N SER A 73 0.13 -23.89 5.26
CA SER A 73 1.41 -23.34 4.80
C SER A 73 2.38 -22.95 5.93
N TYR A 74 1.91 -22.90 7.18
CA TYR A 74 2.72 -22.58 8.35
C TYR A 74 3.25 -23.80 9.12
N THR A 75 2.70 -25.01 8.89
CA THR A 75 3.15 -26.23 9.56
C THR A 75 4.05 -27.06 8.65
N SER A 76 5.29 -26.60 8.46
CA SER A 76 6.40 -27.43 7.99
C SER A 76 7.24 -27.88 9.18
N SER A 77 6.66 -28.69 10.06
CA SER A 77 7.45 -29.52 10.98
C SER A 77 6.64 -30.74 11.37
N SER A 78 7.29 -31.89 11.26
CA SER A 78 6.78 -33.21 11.56
C SER A 78 6.15 -33.28 12.96
N LYS A 79 4.84 -33.52 13.03
CA LYS A 79 4.18 -34.24 14.13
C LYS A 79 2.75 -34.60 13.73
N VAL A 80 2.45 -35.89 13.83
CA VAL A 80 1.13 -36.50 13.62
C VAL A 80 0.10 -35.77 14.50
N LEU A 81 -0.96 -35.22 13.88
CA LEU A 81 -2.07 -34.60 14.61
C LEU A 81 -3.05 -35.67 15.11
N PRO A 82 -3.41 -35.68 16.41
CA PRO A 82 -4.42 -36.60 16.95
C PRO A 82 -5.82 -36.27 16.43
N SER A 83 -6.65 -37.30 16.26
CA SER A 83 -8.07 -37.16 15.91
C SER A 83 -8.82 -36.36 17.00
N LEU A 84 -9.17 -35.11 16.72
CA LEU A 84 -10.02 -34.32 17.61
C LEU A 84 -11.49 -34.60 17.31
N ARG A 85 -12.07 -35.46 18.17
CA ARG A 85 -13.51 -35.57 18.40
C ARG A 85 -14.08 -34.20 18.82
N SER A 86 -15.35 -34.04 18.48
CA SER A 86 -16.21 -32.88 18.73
C SER A 86 -16.15 -32.29 20.14
N SER A 87 -16.48 -31.00 20.19
CA SER A 87 -16.86 -30.17 21.34
C SER A 87 -15.81 -29.92 22.43
N LYS A 88 -15.17 -28.75 22.33
CA LYS A 88 -14.88 -27.90 23.49
C LYS A 88 -14.89 -26.44 23.03
N SER A 89 -15.58 -25.63 23.81
CA SER A 89 -15.81 -24.21 23.60
C SER A 89 -14.53 -23.47 23.20
N PHE A 90 -14.62 -22.67 22.12
CA PHE A 90 -13.67 -21.58 21.92
C PHE A 90 -13.82 -20.65 23.13
N LYS A 91 -12.93 -20.81 24.11
CA LYS A 91 -12.79 -19.82 25.18
C LYS A 91 -12.45 -18.49 24.51
N LYS A 92 -13.38 -17.53 24.64
CA LYS A 92 -13.18 -16.10 24.33
C LYS A 92 -11.79 -15.69 24.84
N LEU A 93 -10.89 -15.30 23.94
CA LEU A 93 -9.65 -14.63 24.35
C LEU A 93 -10.04 -13.35 25.12
N PRO A 94 -9.44 -13.09 26.30
CA PRO A 94 -9.70 -11.87 27.03
C PRO A 94 -9.18 -10.68 26.24
N GLN A 95 -10.06 -9.69 26.10
CA GLN A 95 -9.91 -8.54 25.23
C GLN A 95 -9.14 -7.43 25.93
N PHE A 96 -7.82 -7.52 25.93
CA PHE A 96 -6.95 -6.39 26.30
C PHE A 96 -6.46 -5.72 25.01
N LEU A 97 -6.90 -4.48 24.78
CA LEU A 97 -6.21 -3.57 23.86
C LEU A 97 -4.76 -3.48 24.35
N THR A 98 -3.84 -4.10 23.62
CA THR A 98 -2.43 -3.92 23.94
C THR A 98 -2.06 -2.56 23.39
N GLU A 99 -2.00 -1.56 24.27
CA GLU A 99 -1.46 -0.25 23.93
C GLU A 99 -0.10 -0.44 23.25
N ILE A 100 0.08 0.15 22.08
CA ILE A 100 1.33 0.06 21.35
C ILE A 100 2.34 0.90 22.13
N LYS A 101 3.47 0.31 22.52
CA LYS A 101 4.46 1.01 23.32
C LYS A 101 5.33 1.88 22.41
N ALA A 102 5.69 3.07 22.89
CA ALA A 102 6.61 3.98 22.17
C ALA A 102 7.95 3.29 21.79
N ASN A 103 8.43 2.37 22.63
CA ASN A 103 9.68 1.63 22.39
C ASN A 103 9.61 0.66 21.19
N ASP A 104 8.40 0.27 20.78
CA ASP A 104 8.20 -0.62 19.63
C ASP A 104 8.31 0.14 18.30
N VAL A 105 8.20 1.47 18.32
CA VAL A 105 8.32 2.33 17.14
C VAL A 105 9.80 2.44 16.71
N LYS A 106 10.09 1.93 15.51
CA LYS A 106 11.42 1.93 14.89
C LYS A 106 11.63 3.19 14.04
N LEU A 107 12.78 3.86 14.21
CA LEU A 107 13.11 5.13 13.54
C LEU A 107 14.37 5.07 12.66
N GLN A 108 15.06 3.94 12.58
CA GLN A 108 16.35 3.79 11.88
C GLN A 108 16.29 4.20 10.39
N SER A 109 15.12 4.05 9.77
CA SER A 109 14.89 4.44 8.37
C SER A 109 14.73 5.95 8.17
N PHE A 110 14.87 6.77 9.21
CA PHE A 110 14.84 8.23 9.17
C PHE A 110 16.19 8.86 9.50
N ASP A 111 17.19 8.06 9.88
CA ASP A 111 18.53 8.56 10.11
C ASP A 111 19.11 9.07 8.78
N PRO A 112 19.56 10.34 8.71
CA PRO A 112 20.19 10.90 7.52
C PRO A 112 21.37 10.07 7.02
N LYS A 113 21.67 10.21 5.73
CA LYS A 113 22.77 9.55 5.04
C LYS A 113 23.90 10.53 4.83
N GLU A 114 25.12 10.00 4.82
CA GLU A 114 26.33 10.80 4.57
C GLU A 114 26.46 11.16 3.10
N GLU A 115 25.91 10.33 2.21
CA GLU A 115 25.93 10.51 0.77
C GLU A 115 24.52 10.39 0.16
N LEU A 116 24.35 10.99 -1.02
CA LEU A 116 23.23 10.67 -1.89
C LEU A 116 23.27 9.18 -2.26
N ASN A 117 22.11 8.62 -2.63
CA ASN A 117 22.02 7.19 -2.89
C ASN A 117 22.97 6.74 -4.02
N PRO A 118 24.02 5.95 -3.74
CA PRO A 118 25.07 5.63 -4.72
C PRO A 118 24.57 4.71 -5.85
N LYS A 119 23.39 4.10 -5.71
CA LYS A 119 22.74 3.38 -6.81
C LYS A 119 22.10 4.32 -7.82
N ILE A 120 21.74 5.53 -7.39
CA ILE A 120 21.01 6.52 -8.17
C ILE A 120 21.97 7.59 -8.70
N TRP A 121 22.92 8.01 -7.88
CA TRP A 121 23.83 9.12 -8.14
C TRP A 121 25.27 8.61 -8.35
N VAL A 122 25.95 9.16 -9.36
CA VAL A 122 27.36 8.91 -9.67
C VAL A 122 27.98 10.26 -10.02
N ASP A 123 29.04 10.65 -9.31
CA ASP A 123 29.75 11.92 -9.52
C ASP A 123 28.81 13.14 -9.55
N ASP A 124 27.92 13.22 -8.56
CA ASP A 124 26.91 14.27 -8.41
C ASP A 124 25.93 14.41 -9.60
N LYS A 125 25.79 13.34 -10.40
CA LYS A 125 24.84 13.26 -11.50
C LYS A 125 23.99 12.01 -11.41
N LEU A 126 22.81 12.08 -12.00
CA LEU A 126 21.95 10.91 -12.12
C LEU A 126 22.66 9.86 -12.99
N ASN A 127 22.68 8.61 -12.53
CA ASN A 127 23.26 7.51 -13.29
C ASN A 127 22.68 7.49 -14.72
N PRO A 128 23.51 7.50 -15.79
CA PRO A 128 23.03 7.65 -17.15
C PRO A 128 22.00 6.60 -17.58
N LYS A 129 22.12 5.36 -17.08
CA LYS A 129 21.15 4.28 -17.37
C LYS A 129 19.80 4.54 -16.71
N ILE A 130 19.80 5.08 -15.49
CA ILE A 130 18.59 5.47 -14.77
C ILE A 130 17.94 6.66 -15.46
N ARG A 131 18.73 7.69 -15.79
CA ARG A 131 18.27 8.89 -16.49
C ARG A 131 17.55 8.54 -17.79
N LEU A 132 18.19 7.74 -18.66
CA LEU A 132 17.59 7.34 -19.93
C LEU A 132 16.29 6.54 -19.71
N ARG A 133 16.28 5.65 -18.72
CA ARG A 133 15.08 4.87 -18.41
C ARG A 133 13.95 5.76 -17.88
N LEU A 134 14.24 6.73 -17.03
CA LEU A 134 13.25 7.67 -16.50
C LEU A 134 12.69 8.59 -17.59
N LEU A 135 13.52 9.07 -18.52
CA LEU A 135 13.04 9.86 -19.68
C LEU A 135 12.05 9.05 -20.52
N ASN A 136 12.40 7.82 -20.90
CA ASN A 136 11.50 6.97 -21.69
C ASN A 136 10.15 6.71 -20.97
N ILE A 137 10.19 6.42 -19.66
CA ILE A 137 8.95 6.22 -18.88
C ILE A 137 8.16 7.53 -18.77
N SER A 138 8.85 8.67 -18.67
CA SER A 138 8.20 9.99 -18.60
C SER A 138 7.50 10.32 -19.92
N ASP A 139 8.09 9.96 -21.06
CA ASP A 139 7.45 10.11 -22.38
C ASP A 139 6.15 9.29 -22.45
N ASP A 140 6.17 8.02 -22.00
CA ASP A 140 4.97 7.18 -21.93
C ASP A 140 3.89 7.81 -21.03
N PHE A 141 4.30 8.37 -19.88
CA PHE A 141 3.37 9.05 -18.97
C PHE A 141 2.79 10.33 -19.58
N VAL A 142 3.62 11.15 -20.24
CA VAL A 142 3.17 12.39 -20.91
C VAL A 142 2.19 12.08 -22.05
N GLU A 143 2.42 11.01 -22.82
CA GLU A 143 1.46 10.54 -23.82
C GLU A 143 0.13 10.13 -23.17
N PHE A 144 0.19 9.40 -22.04
CA PHE A 144 -0.99 8.99 -21.27
C PHE A 144 -1.81 10.17 -20.74
N LEU A 145 -1.19 11.33 -20.46
CA LEU A 145 -1.92 12.54 -20.06
C LEU A 145 -2.89 13.04 -21.14
N ASN A 146 -2.71 12.64 -22.41
CA ASN A 146 -3.56 13.04 -23.54
C ASN A 146 -3.73 14.57 -23.71
N VAL A 147 -2.71 15.35 -23.32
CA VAL A 147 -2.62 16.79 -23.52
C VAL A 147 -1.49 17.06 -24.52
N LYS A 148 -1.79 16.92 -25.81
CA LYS A 148 -0.77 16.95 -26.88
C LYS A 148 -0.33 18.36 -27.29
N TRP A 149 -1.11 19.39 -26.94
CA TRP A 149 -0.87 20.78 -27.33
C TRP A 149 0.02 21.56 -26.35
N VAL A 150 0.27 21.00 -25.16
CA VAL A 150 1.21 21.58 -24.19
C VAL A 150 2.32 20.56 -23.95
N LYS A 151 3.56 20.98 -24.16
CA LYS A 151 4.73 20.14 -23.84
C LYS A 151 5.18 20.38 -22.40
N PRO A 152 5.77 19.37 -21.74
CA PRO A 152 6.52 19.60 -20.52
C PRO A 152 7.59 20.66 -20.73
N SER A 153 7.79 21.52 -19.73
CA SER A 153 8.90 22.47 -19.69
C SER A 153 10.14 21.88 -19.03
N ASP A 154 9.96 20.84 -18.19
CA ASP A 154 11.04 20.10 -17.52
C ASP A 154 10.49 18.79 -16.94
N ILE A 155 11.39 17.85 -16.67
CA ILE A 155 11.14 16.59 -15.97
C ILE A 155 12.09 16.53 -14.77
N GLN A 156 11.54 16.59 -13.56
CA GLN A 156 12.32 16.78 -12.34
C GLN A 156 12.27 15.54 -11.44
N LEU A 157 13.43 15.14 -10.89
CA LEU A 157 13.50 14.24 -9.75
C LEU A 157 13.59 15.07 -8.47
N THR A 158 12.68 14.81 -7.53
CA THR A 158 12.67 15.45 -6.22
C THR A 158 12.38 14.44 -5.11
N GLY A 159 12.10 14.94 -3.91
CA GLY A 159 11.79 14.12 -2.74
C GLY A 159 13.02 13.42 -2.18
N SER A 160 12.78 12.31 -1.47
CA SER A 160 13.83 11.73 -0.62
C SER A 160 15.02 11.15 -1.38
N LEU A 161 14.83 10.66 -2.62
CA LEU A 161 15.94 10.15 -3.42
C LEU A 161 16.82 11.26 -4.02
N ALA A 162 16.34 12.50 -4.04
CA ALA A 162 17.12 13.69 -4.38
C ALA A 162 17.65 14.41 -3.12
N ASN A 163 17.71 13.73 -1.97
CA ASN A 163 18.08 14.32 -0.68
C ASN A 163 18.81 13.29 0.20
N TYR A 164 19.39 13.70 1.33
CA TYR A 164 20.15 12.85 2.25
C TYR A 164 19.27 12.06 3.24
N ASN A 165 17.95 12.09 3.11
CA ASN A 165 17.02 11.35 3.98
C ASN A 165 16.40 10.12 3.28
N TRP A 166 17.06 9.60 2.25
CA TRP A 166 16.62 8.42 1.52
C TRP A 166 16.69 7.14 2.36
N SER A 167 15.82 6.18 2.03
CA SER A 167 15.76 4.86 2.66
C SER A 167 15.21 3.81 1.67
N HIS A 168 15.16 2.54 2.06
CA HIS A 168 14.50 1.51 1.24
C HIS A 168 12.97 1.71 1.08
N PHE A 169 12.37 2.62 1.86
CA PHE A 169 10.97 3.03 1.72
C PHE A 169 10.78 4.23 0.79
N SER A 170 11.85 4.75 0.18
CA SER A 170 11.76 5.89 -0.72
C SER A 170 11.13 5.51 -2.05
N ASP A 171 10.50 6.49 -2.70
CA ASP A 171 9.99 6.41 -4.06
C ASP A 171 10.85 7.36 -4.93
N MET A 172 10.88 7.13 -6.25
CA MET A 172 11.40 8.06 -7.25
C MET A 172 10.26 9.00 -7.64
N ASP A 173 10.22 10.16 -6.99
CA ASP A 173 9.20 11.17 -7.20
C ASP A 173 9.54 11.99 -8.46
N ILE A 174 8.89 11.66 -9.59
CA ILE A 174 9.10 12.31 -10.88
C ILE A 174 8.02 13.37 -11.11
N HIS A 175 8.44 14.62 -11.25
CA HIS A 175 7.58 15.77 -11.40
C HIS A 175 7.70 16.32 -12.83
N ILE A 176 6.61 16.22 -13.60
CA ILE A 176 6.49 16.80 -14.93
C ILE A 176 6.03 18.26 -14.76
N LYS A 177 6.85 19.22 -15.19
CA LYS A 177 6.47 20.63 -15.16
C LYS A 177 5.72 20.98 -16.44
N MET A 178 4.50 21.52 -16.32
CA MET A 178 3.67 21.93 -17.45
C MET A 178 2.99 23.27 -17.14
N ASP A 179 2.82 24.11 -18.15
CA ASP A 179 2.14 25.40 -18.00
C ASP A 179 0.62 25.19 -18.05
N PHE A 180 -0.02 25.21 -16.88
CA PHE A 180 -1.45 24.88 -16.78
C PHE A 180 -2.32 25.91 -17.49
N SER A 181 -1.87 27.16 -17.60
CA SER A 181 -2.59 28.22 -18.30
C SER A 181 -2.73 27.94 -19.81
N LYS A 182 -1.82 27.14 -20.38
CA LYS A 182 -1.87 26.69 -21.78
C LYS A 182 -2.70 25.43 -21.98
N VAL A 183 -3.00 24.70 -20.90
CA VAL A 183 -3.85 23.50 -20.95
C VAL A 183 -5.31 23.91 -20.99
N TYR A 184 -5.74 24.71 -20.01
CA TYR A 184 -7.10 25.22 -19.89
C TYR A 184 -7.13 26.47 -19.00
N GLU A 185 -8.09 27.37 -19.23
CA GLU A 185 -8.23 28.64 -18.51
C GLU A 185 -8.37 28.50 -16.98
N LYS A 186 -9.08 27.47 -16.51
CA LYS A 186 -9.32 27.22 -15.07
C LYS A 186 -8.26 26.28 -14.51
N LYS A 187 -7.21 26.84 -13.91
CA LYS A 187 -6.07 26.07 -13.37
C LYS A 187 -6.49 25.01 -12.34
N GLU A 188 -7.51 25.26 -11.53
CA GLU A 188 -8.01 24.28 -10.54
C GLU A 188 -8.57 23.02 -11.21
N PHE A 189 -9.21 23.16 -12.37
CA PHE A 189 -9.69 22.02 -13.16
C PHE A 189 -8.52 21.23 -13.76
N VAL A 190 -7.48 21.93 -14.22
CA VAL A 190 -6.24 21.30 -14.74
C VAL A 190 -5.53 20.53 -13.63
N GLU A 191 -5.40 21.11 -12.43
CA GLU A 191 -4.85 20.45 -11.24
C GLU A 191 -5.62 19.17 -10.90
N GLU A 192 -6.96 19.22 -10.85
CA GLU A 192 -7.77 18.05 -10.55
C GLU A 192 -7.64 16.98 -11.63
N TYR A 193 -7.66 17.37 -12.91
CA TYR A 193 -7.47 16.47 -14.04
C TYR A 193 -6.14 15.73 -13.96
N PHE A 194 -5.02 16.45 -13.80
CA PHE A 194 -3.71 15.81 -13.73
C PHE A 194 -3.52 15.00 -12.46
N LYS A 195 -4.13 15.40 -11.34
CA LYS A 195 -4.15 14.59 -10.12
C LYS A 195 -4.89 13.27 -10.34
N MET A 196 -6.01 13.26 -11.06
CA MET A 196 -6.71 12.03 -11.43
C MET A 196 -5.85 11.16 -12.35
N LYS A 197 -5.27 11.73 -13.41
CA LYS A 197 -4.38 11.01 -14.33
C LYS A 197 -3.17 10.40 -13.64
N LYS A 198 -2.52 11.18 -12.77
CA LYS A 198 -1.47 10.70 -11.89
C LYS A 198 -1.91 9.45 -11.11
N ASN A 199 -3.06 9.52 -10.44
CA ASN A 199 -3.50 8.43 -9.57
C ASN A 199 -3.80 7.18 -10.40
N GLU A 200 -4.50 7.34 -11.53
CA GLU A 200 -4.78 6.27 -12.49
C GLU A 200 -3.48 5.58 -12.94
N TRP A 201 -2.50 6.35 -13.42
CA TRP A 201 -1.21 5.81 -13.86
C TRP A 201 -0.46 5.07 -12.75
N ASN A 202 -0.31 5.69 -11.57
CA ASN A 202 0.46 5.12 -10.46
C ASN A 202 -0.21 3.86 -9.90
N GLU A 203 -1.54 3.76 -9.96
CA GLU A 203 -2.30 2.56 -9.56
C GLU A 203 -2.13 1.43 -10.58
N GLU A 204 -2.21 1.73 -11.87
CA GLU A 204 -2.02 0.74 -12.95
C GLU A 204 -0.56 0.23 -13.02
N HIS A 205 0.40 1.06 -12.60
CA HIS A 205 1.83 0.78 -12.66
C HIS A 205 2.47 0.60 -11.28
N ASP A 206 1.73 0.08 -10.29
CA ASP A 206 2.19 -0.12 -8.90
C ASP A 206 3.50 -0.94 -8.75
N LYS A 207 3.80 -1.77 -9.75
CA LYS A 207 5.00 -2.61 -9.84
C LYS A 207 6.18 -1.96 -10.58
N LEU A 208 6.01 -0.78 -11.17
CA LEU A 208 7.07 -0.08 -11.89
C LEU A 208 8.15 0.37 -10.91
N LYS A 209 9.34 -0.25 -11.03
CA LYS A 209 10.46 -0.03 -10.13
C LYS A 209 11.78 0.08 -10.87
N ILE A 210 12.67 0.94 -10.38
CA ILE A 210 14.08 1.02 -10.78
C ILE A 210 14.94 0.79 -9.54
N TYR A 211 15.83 -0.19 -9.58
CA TYR A 211 16.66 -0.60 -8.44
C TYR A 211 15.90 -0.84 -7.12
N GLY A 212 14.64 -1.27 -7.22
CA GLY A 212 13.76 -1.56 -6.08
C GLY A 212 12.93 -0.37 -5.58
N TYR A 213 13.19 0.84 -6.06
CA TYR A 213 12.39 2.03 -5.76
C TYR A 213 11.24 2.15 -6.75
N ARG A 214 10.03 2.43 -6.25
CA ARG A 214 8.86 2.67 -7.12
C ARG A 214 9.04 4.00 -7.84
N VAL A 215 8.55 4.08 -9.07
CA VAL A 215 8.49 5.35 -9.81
C VAL A 215 7.09 5.91 -9.64
N GLU A 216 6.97 7.09 -9.05
CA GLU A 216 5.70 7.79 -8.87
C GLU A 216 5.73 9.11 -9.64
N PHE A 217 4.73 9.31 -10.50
CA PHE A 217 4.63 10.54 -11.30
C PHE A 217 3.77 11.59 -10.63
N PHE A 218 4.07 12.84 -10.92
CA PHE A 218 3.33 14.04 -10.55
C PHE A 218 3.36 15.00 -11.73
N VAL A 219 2.31 15.79 -11.89
CA VAL A 219 2.30 16.92 -12.83
C VAL A 219 2.09 18.18 -12.00
N GLU A 220 2.93 19.17 -12.20
CA GLU A 220 2.88 20.44 -11.47
C GLU A 220 2.89 21.61 -12.43
N ASP A 221 2.20 22.67 -12.03
CA ASP A 221 2.27 23.93 -12.74
C ASP A 221 3.71 24.48 -12.69
N VAL A 222 4.11 25.19 -13.75
CA VAL A 222 5.42 25.84 -13.83
C VAL A 222 5.60 26.89 -12.73
N ASP A 223 4.51 27.54 -12.32
CA ASP A 223 4.49 28.54 -11.25
C ASP A 223 4.58 27.92 -9.85
N TYR A 224 4.43 26.59 -9.73
CA TYR A 224 4.51 25.90 -8.45
C TYR A 224 5.96 25.82 -7.97
N ASN A 225 6.28 26.63 -6.96
CA ASN A 225 7.55 26.56 -6.27
C ASN A 225 7.52 25.44 -5.21
N ALA A 226 8.11 24.29 -5.55
CA ALA A 226 8.21 23.17 -4.63
C ALA A 226 9.22 23.51 -3.52
N ASN A 227 8.76 23.54 -2.27
CA ASN A 227 9.64 23.61 -1.09
C ASN A 227 10.34 22.25 -0.84
N SER A 228 11.12 21.78 -1.82
CA SER A 228 11.99 20.62 -1.64
C SER A 228 13.44 21.06 -1.50
N ASN A 229 14.17 20.36 -0.63
CA ASN A 229 15.60 20.59 -0.47
C ASN A 229 16.38 20.11 -1.70
N GLY A 230 15.86 19.22 -2.54
CA GLY A 230 16.58 18.68 -3.68
C GLY A 230 15.70 18.61 -4.92
N ILE A 231 16.15 19.25 -5.99
CA ILE A 231 15.46 19.27 -7.29
C ILE A 231 16.51 19.11 -8.39
N TYR A 232 16.41 18.02 -9.13
CA TYR A 232 17.29 17.71 -10.26
C TYR A 232 16.49 17.67 -11.55
N SER A 233 16.89 18.43 -12.57
CA SER A 233 16.33 18.30 -13.91
C SER A 233 16.92 17.05 -14.56
N ILE A 234 16.07 16.06 -14.80
CA ILE A 234 16.40 14.85 -15.55
C ILE A 234 16.66 15.23 -17.01
N GLU A 235 15.86 16.15 -17.57
CA GLU A 235 15.99 16.60 -18.95
C GLU A 235 17.34 17.31 -19.19
N ASP A 236 17.67 18.32 -18.38
CA ASP A 236 18.92 19.08 -18.50
C ASP A 236 20.13 18.39 -17.88
N ASN A 237 19.92 17.28 -17.15
CA ASN A 237 20.96 16.55 -16.44
C ASN A 237 21.79 17.40 -15.47
N LYS A 238 21.10 18.25 -14.68
CA LYS A 238 21.73 19.16 -13.72
C LYS A 238 20.83 19.41 -12.51
N TRP A 239 21.44 19.76 -11.38
CA TRP A 239 20.72 20.27 -10.22
C TRP A 239 20.10 21.63 -10.52
N ILE A 240 18.81 21.77 -10.24
CA ILE A 240 18.13 23.06 -10.14
C ILE A 240 18.34 23.61 -8.73
N HIS A 241 18.19 22.73 -7.73
CA HIS A 241 18.48 23.01 -6.35
C HIS A 241 19.18 21.78 -5.74
N HIS A 242 20.48 21.91 -5.48
CA HIS A 242 21.26 20.83 -4.87
C HIS A 242 20.88 20.70 -3.38
N PRO A 243 20.70 19.48 -2.86
CA PRO A 243 20.36 19.27 -1.46
C PRO A 243 21.50 19.71 -0.53
N ASN A 244 21.12 20.40 0.55
CA ASN A 244 22.04 20.62 1.66
C ASN A 244 22.17 19.32 2.46
N GLU A 245 23.38 18.99 2.86
CA GLU A 245 23.63 17.87 3.78
C GLU A 245 22.83 18.07 5.07
N LEU A 246 22.19 17.00 5.56
CA LEU A 246 21.38 17.03 6.78
C LEU A 246 22.23 16.79 8.05
N LYS A 247 23.52 17.12 8.00
CA LYS A 247 24.43 17.00 9.13
C LYS A 247 23.86 17.83 10.28
N ASN A 248 23.69 17.20 11.45
CA ASN A 248 23.17 17.80 12.69
C ASN A 248 21.66 18.11 12.74
N VAL A 249 20.83 17.56 11.83
CA VAL A 249 19.37 17.65 12.00
C VAL A 249 18.94 16.73 13.14
N GLU A 250 18.73 17.32 14.33
CA GLU A 250 18.18 16.61 15.47
C GLU A 250 16.66 16.44 15.35
N ILE A 251 16.20 15.20 15.43
CA ILE A 251 14.78 14.87 15.50
C ILE A 251 14.41 14.53 16.94
N ASP A 252 13.24 14.99 17.40
CA ASP A 252 12.73 14.61 18.72
C ASP A 252 12.20 13.17 18.69
N LYS A 253 13.11 12.21 18.87
CA LYS A 253 12.82 10.77 18.83
C LYS A 253 11.75 10.37 19.85
N ASN A 254 11.72 11.00 21.02
CA ASN A 254 10.77 10.69 22.08
C ASN A 254 9.35 11.15 21.72
N TYR A 255 9.23 12.39 21.23
CA TYR A 255 7.97 12.89 20.70
C TYR A 255 7.47 12.04 19.53
N ILE A 256 8.34 11.75 18.56
CA ILE A 256 7.95 10.97 17.37
C ILE A 256 7.44 9.58 17.78
N LYS A 257 8.19 8.85 18.62
CA LYS A 257 7.79 7.51 19.08
C LYS A 257 6.47 7.53 19.85
N SER A 258 6.33 8.44 20.81
CA SER A 258 5.12 8.54 21.64
C SER A 258 3.89 8.92 20.82
N MET A 259 4.01 9.91 19.93
CA MET A 259 2.92 10.34 19.06
C MET A 259 2.54 9.27 18.02
N SER A 260 3.51 8.59 17.41
CA SER A 260 3.24 7.47 16.52
C SER A 260 2.50 6.34 17.24
N ALA A 261 2.99 5.91 18.40
CA ALA A 261 2.36 4.86 19.20
C ALA A 261 0.93 5.21 19.62
N LYS A 262 0.70 6.47 20.03
CA LYS A 262 -0.63 7.00 20.35
C LYS A 262 -1.58 6.89 19.16
N PHE A 263 -1.17 7.35 17.98
CA PHE A 263 -2.02 7.28 16.80
C PHE A 263 -2.27 5.85 16.34
N MET A 264 -1.28 4.97 16.40
CA MET A 264 -1.48 3.55 16.08
C MET A 264 -2.49 2.90 17.04
N THR A 265 -2.39 3.19 18.34
CA THR A 265 -3.34 2.70 19.36
C THR A 265 -4.75 3.24 19.12
N GLU A 266 -4.87 4.52 18.74
CA GLU A 266 -6.16 5.14 18.39
C GLU A 266 -6.79 4.45 17.16
N ILE A 267 -5.99 4.14 16.13
CA ILE A 267 -6.44 3.42 14.93
C ILE A 267 -6.89 1.99 15.26
N GLU A 268 -6.11 1.21 16.04
CA GLU A 268 -6.53 -0.13 16.49
C GLU A 268 -7.84 -0.07 17.30
N THR A 269 -7.98 0.95 18.15
CA THR A 269 -9.20 1.14 18.95
C THR A 269 -10.42 1.41 18.06
N LEU A 270 -10.27 2.18 17.00
CA LEU A 270 -11.35 2.45 16.04
C LEU A 270 -11.72 1.17 15.26
N LEU A 271 -10.74 0.42 14.77
CA LEU A 271 -10.95 -0.86 14.08
C LEU A 271 -11.74 -1.85 14.96
N MET A 272 -11.32 -2.04 16.22
CA MET A 272 -12.01 -2.94 17.15
C MET A 272 -13.44 -2.51 17.49
N LYS A 273 -13.74 -1.21 17.46
CA LYS A 273 -15.10 -0.71 17.68
C LYS A 273 -16.00 -1.07 16.50
N THR A 274 -15.49 -1.02 15.28
CA THR A 274 -16.22 -1.39 14.07
C THR A 274 -16.55 -2.88 14.05
N GLU A 275 -15.59 -3.77 14.35
CA GLU A 275 -15.80 -5.23 14.29
C GLU A 275 -16.95 -5.74 15.18
N LYS A 276 -17.24 -5.03 16.26
CA LYS A 276 -18.26 -5.43 17.25
C LYS A 276 -19.62 -4.82 17.01
N GLU A 277 -19.71 -3.84 16.13
CA GLU A 277 -20.87 -2.97 16.04
C GLU A 277 -21.61 -3.15 14.73
N LYS A 278 -22.94 -3.24 14.82
CA LYS A 278 -23.81 -3.39 13.65
C LYS A 278 -24.76 -2.22 13.49
N LYS A 279 -25.02 -1.46 14.56
CA LYS A 279 -25.92 -0.30 14.58
C LYS A 279 -25.33 0.85 13.79
N VAL A 280 -26.14 1.43 12.91
CA VAL A 280 -25.70 2.48 11.97
C VAL A 280 -25.22 3.72 12.73
N GLU A 281 -25.94 4.17 13.76
CA GLU A 281 -25.62 5.41 14.47
C GLU A 281 -24.24 5.33 15.16
N LYS A 282 -23.87 4.14 15.63
CA LYS A 282 -22.57 3.92 16.25
C LYS A 282 -21.46 3.78 15.21
N LEU A 283 -21.74 3.22 14.04
CA LEU A 283 -20.80 3.19 12.93
C LEU A 283 -20.53 4.60 12.38
N GLU A 284 -21.56 5.45 12.28
CA GLU A 284 -21.42 6.88 11.97
C GLU A 284 -20.51 7.58 12.99
N ALA A 285 -20.71 7.35 14.29
CA ALA A 285 -19.85 7.93 15.32
C ALA A 285 -18.39 7.44 15.27
N VAL A 286 -18.14 6.22 14.77
CA VAL A 286 -16.78 5.72 14.52
C VAL A 286 -16.19 6.38 13.27
N PHE A 287 -16.98 6.48 12.19
CA PHE A 287 -16.60 7.13 10.93
C PHE A 287 -16.19 8.59 11.15
N ASP A 288 -16.97 9.36 11.90
CA ASP A 288 -16.65 10.76 12.23
C ASP A 288 -15.30 10.87 12.96
N LYS A 289 -15.00 9.92 13.85
CA LYS A 289 -13.74 9.90 14.60
C LYS A 289 -12.57 9.52 13.71
N SER A 290 -12.72 8.51 12.85
CA SER A 290 -11.67 8.11 11.91
C SER A 290 -11.41 9.19 10.85
N GLU A 291 -12.44 9.91 10.39
CA GLU A 291 -12.28 11.06 9.50
C GLU A 291 -11.56 12.23 10.20
N LYS A 292 -11.97 12.57 11.42
CA LYS A 292 -11.28 13.61 12.23
C LYS A 292 -9.81 13.26 12.47
N LEU A 293 -9.51 12.00 12.76
CA LEU A 293 -8.14 11.53 12.94
C LEU A 293 -7.33 11.65 11.65
N LEU A 294 -7.89 11.22 10.51
CA LEU A 294 -7.23 11.35 9.21
C LEU A 294 -6.95 12.82 8.86
N ASN A 295 -7.93 13.70 9.06
CA ASN A 295 -7.80 15.14 8.81
C ASN A 295 -6.77 15.79 9.75
N LYS A 296 -6.71 15.35 11.01
CA LYS A 296 -5.68 15.76 11.97
C LYS A 296 -4.28 15.38 11.48
N LEU A 297 -4.08 14.13 11.04
CA LEU A 297 -2.79 13.66 10.51
C LEU A 297 -2.36 14.44 9.27
N LYS A 298 -3.28 14.69 8.32
CA LYS A 298 -3.02 15.51 7.13
C LYS A 298 -2.61 16.95 7.48
N ARG A 299 -3.33 17.59 8.42
CA ARG A 299 -3.02 18.95 8.88
C ARG A 299 -1.68 19.02 9.61
N MET A 300 -1.40 18.06 10.49
CA MET A 300 -0.12 17.96 11.18
C MET A 300 1.04 17.84 10.19
N ARG A 301 0.93 16.94 9.20
CA ARG A 301 1.95 16.80 8.14
C ARG A 301 2.15 18.11 7.37
N LYS A 302 1.07 18.75 6.93
CA LYS A 302 1.12 20.02 6.18
C LYS A 302 1.84 21.11 7.00
N ASN A 303 1.51 21.24 8.28
CA ASN A 303 2.12 22.23 9.15
C ASN A 303 3.60 21.90 9.45
N GLY A 304 3.91 20.62 9.66
CA GLY A 304 5.29 20.15 9.87
C GLY A 304 6.18 20.45 8.68
N LEU A 305 5.73 20.10 7.46
CA LEU A 305 6.45 20.40 6.21
C LEU A 305 6.70 21.91 6.04
N LYS A 306 5.73 22.76 6.39
CA LYS A 306 5.89 24.22 6.33
C LYS A 306 6.89 24.78 7.34
N LYS A 307 6.97 24.21 8.54
CA LYS A 307 7.78 24.75 9.64
C LYS A 307 9.20 24.18 9.70
N GLY A 308 9.34 22.87 9.52
CA GLY A 308 10.59 22.14 9.71
C GLY A 308 10.97 21.27 8.52
N GLY A 309 10.33 21.47 7.36
CA GLY A 309 10.64 20.75 6.13
C GLY A 309 10.44 19.24 6.23
N GLU A 310 11.21 18.49 5.45
CA GLU A 310 11.08 17.03 5.35
C GLU A 310 11.46 16.29 6.64
N MET A 311 12.25 16.91 7.51
CA MET A 311 12.73 16.32 8.76
C MET A 311 11.91 16.72 9.99
N SER A 312 10.81 17.47 9.81
CA SER A 312 9.91 17.82 10.90
C SER A 312 9.35 16.57 11.60
N SER A 313 9.19 16.66 12.92
CA SER A 313 8.64 15.58 13.73
C SER A 313 7.26 15.11 13.26
N GLU A 314 6.36 16.01 12.88
CA GLU A 314 5.03 15.66 12.37
C GLU A 314 5.08 14.94 11.02
N ASN A 315 6.01 15.34 10.15
CA ASN A 315 6.21 14.65 8.88
C ASN A 315 6.74 13.23 9.10
N ILE A 316 7.68 13.06 10.05
CA ILE A 316 8.22 11.75 10.42
C ILE A 316 7.13 10.88 11.06
N VAL A 317 6.32 11.40 11.99
CA VAL A 317 5.18 10.66 12.58
C VAL A 317 4.25 10.14 11.49
N TYR A 318 3.91 10.97 10.49
CA TYR A 318 3.10 10.55 9.36
C TYR A 318 3.79 9.44 8.54
N LYS A 319 5.09 9.60 8.24
CA LYS A 319 5.86 8.59 7.51
C LYS A 319 5.97 7.28 8.29
N VAL A 320 6.09 7.32 9.62
CA VAL A 320 6.05 6.13 10.48
C VAL A 320 4.73 5.39 10.30
N LEU A 321 3.59 6.10 10.40
CA LEU A 321 2.26 5.49 10.22
C LEU A 321 2.05 4.88 8.83
N ARG A 322 2.59 5.50 7.77
CA ARG A 322 2.59 4.94 6.40
C ARG A 322 3.46 3.68 6.34
N ARG A 323 4.70 3.74 6.83
CA ARG A 323 5.66 2.61 6.77
C ARG A 323 5.19 1.39 7.55
N THR A 324 4.40 1.58 8.60
CA THR A 324 3.84 0.48 9.41
C THR A 324 2.46 0.00 8.94
N GLY A 325 1.90 0.57 7.86
CA GLY A 325 0.60 0.17 7.32
C GLY A 325 -0.61 0.75 8.06
N TYR A 326 -0.39 1.58 9.08
CA TYR A 326 -1.45 2.13 9.92
C TYR A 326 -2.25 3.22 9.23
N LEU A 327 -1.59 4.01 8.39
CA LEU A 327 -2.28 5.02 7.60
C LEU A 327 -3.25 4.36 6.61
N GLU A 328 -2.80 3.30 5.94
CA GLU A 328 -3.57 2.49 4.99
C GLU A 328 -4.76 1.82 5.68
N LYS A 329 -4.57 1.26 6.88
CA LYS A 329 -5.67 0.74 7.73
C LYS A 329 -6.73 1.81 7.99
N LEU A 330 -6.32 3.05 8.33
CA LEU A 330 -7.25 4.15 8.61
C LEU A 330 -8.02 4.60 7.36
N TRP A 331 -7.35 4.68 6.20
CA TRP A 331 -8.01 4.99 4.93
C TRP A 331 -9.03 3.92 4.55
N LYS A 332 -8.64 2.65 4.65
CA LYS A 332 -9.53 1.52 4.38
C LYS A 332 -10.74 1.53 5.31
N LEU A 333 -10.54 1.76 6.61
CA LEU A 333 -11.62 1.88 7.59
C LEU A 333 -12.63 2.98 7.18
N ASN A 334 -12.15 4.18 6.82
CA ASN A 334 -13.03 5.25 6.35
C ASN A 334 -13.84 4.85 5.12
N SER A 335 -13.20 4.19 4.14
CA SER A 335 -13.87 3.76 2.91
C SER A 335 -14.93 2.70 3.18
N GLU A 336 -14.61 1.69 3.99
CA GLU A 336 -15.52 0.59 4.35
C GLU A 336 -16.71 1.12 5.16
N LEU A 337 -16.47 1.94 6.19
CA LEU A 337 -17.55 2.53 6.99
C LEU A 337 -18.49 3.39 6.15
N LYS A 338 -17.94 4.21 5.23
CA LYS A 338 -18.77 5.03 4.33
C LYS A 338 -19.70 4.15 3.49
N GLY A 339 -19.18 3.04 2.94
CA GLY A 339 -19.97 2.08 2.17
C GLY A 339 -21.01 1.34 3.02
N ASP A 340 -20.64 0.89 4.22
CA ASP A 340 -21.51 0.16 5.14
C ASP A 340 -22.66 1.04 5.66
N ILE A 341 -22.38 2.29 6.04
CA ILE A 341 -23.39 3.25 6.49
C ILE A 341 -24.35 3.55 5.34
N TYR A 342 -23.82 3.83 4.14
CA TYR A 342 -24.64 4.10 2.97
C TYR A 342 -25.54 2.91 2.62
N SER A 343 -24.98 1.70 2.53
CA SER A 343 -25.75 0.51 2.18
C SER A 343 -26.87 0.23 3.19
N LYS A 344 -26.63 0.39 4.50
CA LYS A 344 -27.64 0.15 5.54
C LYS A 344 -28.72 1.23 5.61
N LYS A 345 -28.37 2.48 5.30
CA LYS A 345 -29.31 3.61 5.35
C LYS A 345 -30.26 3.63 4.16
N TYR A 346 -29.80 3.12 3.01
CA TYR A 346 -30.51 3.19 1.74
C TYR A 346 -30.85 1.81 1.15
N SER A 347 -30.65 0.72 1.88
CA SER A 347 -31.20 -0.59 1.55
C SER A 347 -32.72 -0.58 1.77
N LEU A 348 -33.48 -0.71 0.68
CA LEU A 348 -34.95 -0.82 0.64
C LEU A 348 -35.45 -2.08 1.36
#